data_AF-A0A7C3LH35-F1
#
_entry.id   AF-A0A7C3LH35-F1
#
_cell.length_a   1.000
_cell.length_b   1.000
_cell.length_c   1.000
_cell.angle_alpha   90.00
_cell.angle_beta   90.00
_cell.angle_gamma   90.00
#
_symmetry.space_group_name_H-M   'P 1'
#
loop_
_entity.id
_entity.type
_entity.pdbx_description
1 polymer ?
#
loop_
_entity_poly.entity_id
_entity_poly.type
_entity_poly.pdbx_seq_one_letter_code
_entity_poly.pdbx_strand_id
1 'polypeptide(L)'
;MDLKTIPGTPNDWLRQDKNQIVVYFDANDPLLDSTGPGGAENPIYYQLIRTNETATTADDQVFSPATVNYTFTPAAGPFPAISKAVLTFASNLDAFGTGTYRLRIGDSDTPPNMANLETPILITPASDAGDTFAGANTQVGNLDATSASQIITAAIDPQPFLIPLPGAENEPGHREIPIQSHIEGLADIVGGIPTIRYNFKPVLGPNPQGGVFLNNITDNQKARAREVFEYLSYYSGVQFVETADQGIVVATGDLRAVNVTIVPPAAPPNNAADGVAVFGQIALIDESENWGISEYGGDYFKVVFKQIGLALGLGQAHDLPPTTIGGNLQAPGPGAATQNGPGDPNQVPTGQTPEQVFPGAGDIIHFQHLFRPDSKDIDIYRFQVSSMGLFSAETVAERLTPSASTLDSVITLYEGYASLRVPVTGGATAGLDGKTFTIDGVTFEFDSNNSVTETPALRKVAFTAADSASAVATSMANAVNNAVTAGSLSTSIRGESSVAIL
;
A
#
# COMPACT_ATOMS: atom_id res chain seq x y z
N MET A 1 -23.28 40.79 -17.62
CA MET A 1 -22.00 41.46 -17.92
C MET A 1 -21.04 40.34 -18.25
N ASP A 2 -20.87 40.09 -19.56
CA ASP A 2 -20.15 38.94 -20.09
C ASP A 2 -18.66 39.02 -19.77
N LEU A 3 -18.16 38.05 -19.01
CA LEU A 3 -16.74 37.78 -18.91
C LEU A 3 -16.36 36.82 -20.03
N LYS A 4 -15.76 37.43 -21.05
CA LYS A 4 -15.07 36.84 -22.19
C LYS A 4 -14.08 35.77 -21.73
N THR A 5 -14.26 34.54 -22.23
CA THR A 5 -13.34 33.42 -22.09
C THR A 5 -11.97 33.77 -22.69
N ILE A 6 -10.91 33.53 -21.90
CA ILE A 6 -9.52 33.46 -22.37
C ILE A 6 -9.21 31.97 -22.58
N PRO A 7 -8.73 31.52 -23.76
CA PRO A 7 -8.33 30.13 -23.95
C PRO A 7 -6.99 29.87 -23.23
N GLY A 8 -6.96 28.88 -22.33
CA GLY A 8 -5.72 28.39 -21.72
C GLY A 8 -5.47 28.80 -20.26
N THR A 9 -6.44 28.59 -19.36
CA THR A 9 -6.16 28.59 -17.91
C THR A 9 -6.60 27.26 -17.24
N PRO A 10 -5.78 26.72 -16.32
CA PRO A 10 -5.96 25.40 -15.69
C PRO A 10 -6.97 25.47 -14.55
N ASN A 11 -8.25 25.26 -14.84
CA ASN A 11 -9.32 25.25 -13.83
C ASN A 11 -10.17 23.95 -13.86
N ASP A 12 -9.63 22.84 -14.35
CA ASP A 12 -10.20 21.52 -14.03
C ASP A 12 -9.71 21.10 -12.63
N TRP A 13 -10.17 21.83 -11.61
CA TRP A 13 -10.09 21.33 -10.25
C TRP A 13 -11.02 20.13 -10.13
N LEU A 14 -10.52 19.05 -9.53
CA LEU A 14 -11.31 17.92 -9.07
C LEU A 14 -12.50 18.45 -8.24
N ARG A 15 -13.67 18.55 -8.87
CA ARG A 15 -14.91 19.02 -8.25
C ARG A 15 -15.80 17.80 -8.02
N GLN A 16 -15.91 17.37 -6.78
CA GLN A 16 -16.87 16.36 -6.38
C GLN A 16 -18.20 17.04 -6.06
N ASP A 17 -19.23 16.76 -6.84
CA ASP A 17 -20.59 17.25 -6.58
C ASP A 17 -21.22 16.45 -5.42
N LYS A 18 -21.90 17.16 -4.50
CA LYS A 18 -22.46 16.56 -3.27
C LYS A 18 -23.60 15.56 -3.50
N ASN A 19 -24.11 15.49 -4.72
CA ASN A 19 -25.18 14.57 -5.13
C ASN A 19 -24.68 13.53 -6.13
N GLN A 20 -23.36 13.37 -6.29
CA GLN A 20 -22.79 12.45 -7.27
C GLN A 20 -21.91 11.39 -6.63
N ILE A 21 -22.01 10.17 -7.16
CA ILE A 21 -21.07 9.07 -6.92
C ILE A 21 -20.46 8.70 -8.27
N VAL A 22 -19.14 8.59 -8.33
CA VAL A 22 -18.41 8.22 -9.56
C VAL A 22 -17.88 6.81 -9.39
N VAL A 23 -18.26 5.92 -10.31
CA VAL A 23 -17.83 4.52 -10.35
C VAL A 23 -16.95 4.31 -11.57
N TYR A 24 -15.82 3.64 -11.38
CA TYR A 24 -14.93 3.23 -12.46
C TYR A 24 -15.00 1.72 -12.64
N PHE A 25 -15.17 1.29 -13.89
CA PHE A 25 -15.14 -0.12 -14.27
C PHE A 25 -13.86 -0.43 -15.04
N ASP A 26 -13.44 -1.68 -15.00
CA ASP A 26 -12.36 -2.17 -15.84
C ASP A 26 -12.83 -2.31 -17.30
N ALA A 27 -11.95 -2.81 -18.17
CA ALA A 27 -12.23 -2.96 -19.59
C ALA A 27 -13.37 -3.96 -19.90
N ASN A 28 -13.81 -4.75 -18.92
CA ASN A 28 -14.83 -5.80 -19.06
C ASN A 28 -16.05 -5.51 -18.19
N ASP A 29 -16.60 -4.29 -18.29
CA ASP A 29 -17.80 -3.91 -17.55
C ASP A 29 -18.97 -4.86 -17.85
N PRO A 30 -19.45 -5.66 -16.86
CA PRO A 30 -20.50 -6.64 -17.06
C PRO A 30 -21.89 -6.02 -17.27
N LEU A 31 -22.05 -4.70 -17.05
CA LEU A 31 -23.28 -3.97 -17.34
C LEU A 31 -23.35 -3.48 -18.80
N LEU A 32 -22.28 -3.64 -19.58
CA LEU A 32 -22.35 -3.43 -21.02
C LEU A 32 -23.05 -4.62 -21.68
N ASP A 33 -24.17 -4.36 -22.33
CA ASP A 33 -24.83 -5.37 -23.16
C ASP A 33 -24.27 -5.31 -24.60
N SER A 34 -24.59 -6.32 -25.41
CA SER A 34 -24.14 -6.41 -26.80
C SER A 34 -24.71 -5.31 -27.72
N THR A 35 -25.59 -4.44 -27.19
CA THR A 35 -26.26 -3.35 -27.91
C THR A 35 -25.80 -1.95 -27.47
N GLY A 36 -25.00 -1.82 -26.41
CA GLY A 36 -24.40 -0.55 -25.96
C GLY A 36 -24.37 -0.40 -24.44
N PRO A 37 -24.22 0.85 -23.93
CA PRO A 37 -24.16 1.11 -22.49
C PRO A 37 -25.53 1.03 -21.80
N GLY A 38 -26.56 0.48 -22.46
CA GLY A 38 -27.95 0.53 -21.99
C GLY A 38 -28.17 -0.12 -20.62
N GLY A 39 -27.37 -1.13 -20.27
CA GLY A 39 -27.32 -1.65 -18.91
C GLY A 39 -26.61 -0.69 -17.96
N ALA A 40 -25.39 -0.27 -18.27
CA ALA A 40 -24.59 0.62 -17.42
C ALA A 40 -25.23 2.01 -17.18
N GLU A 41 -26.09 2.51 -18.07
CA GLU A 41 -26.83 3.76 -17.91
C GLU A 41 -28.16 3.59 -17.14
N ASN A 42 -28.59 2.36 -16.86
CA ASN A 42 -29.87 2.12 -16.22
C ASN A 42 -29.78 2.35 -14.70
N PRO A 43 -30.47 3.37 -14.14
CA PRO A 43 -30.39 3.68 -12.71
C PRO A 43 -30.84 2.53 -11.80
N ILE A 44 -31.65 1.59 -12.30
CA ILE A 44 -32.19 0.48 -11.51
C ILE A 44 -31.10 -0.49 -11.03
N TYR A 45 -29.97 -0.56 -11.73
CA TYR A 45 -28.86 -1.43 -11.37
C TYR A 45 -27.92 -0.83 -10.33
N TYR A 46 -28.23 0.37 -9.82
CA TYR A 46 -27.43 1.08 -8.83
C TYR A 46 -28.29 1.39 -7.61
N GLN A 47 -27.95 0.80 -6.47
CA GLN A 47 -28.69 0.96 -5.22
C GLN A 47 -27.73 1.41 -4.12
N LEU A 48 -27.94 2.62 -3.60
CA LEU A 48 -27.22 3.13 -2.43
C LEU A 48 -28.03 2.78 -1.18
N ILE A 49 -27.48 1.97 -0.31
CA ILE A 49 -28.17 1.38 0.85
C ILE A 49 -27.55 1.96 2.12
N ARG A 50 -28.31 2.70 2.91
CA ARG A 50 -27.90 3.15 4.24
C ARG A 50 -28.19 2.05 5.25
N THR A 51 -27.17 1.55 5.92
CA THR A 51 -27.25 0.40 6.84
C THR A 51 -27.68 0.76 8.28
N ASN A 52 -27.82 2.06 8.57
CA ASN A 52 -27.97 2.61 9.92
C ASN A 52 -26.93 2.11 10.94
N GLU A 53 -25.77 1.60 10.46
CA GLU A 53 -24.74 0.98 11.30
C GLU A 53 -25.26 -0.17 12.16
N THR A 54 -26.38 -0.78 11.77
CA THR A 54 -26.88 -1.96 12.46
C THR A 54 -26.41 -3.22 11.74
N ALA A 55 -26.27 -4.27 12.53
CA ALA A 55 -25.99 -5.58 12.00
C ALA A 55 -27.26 -6.23 11.42
N THR A 56 -28.37 -5.52 11.25
CA THR A 56 -29.59 -6.08 10.65
C THR A 56 -29.96 -5.29 9.42
N THR A 57 -30.37 -5.98 8.36
CA THR A 57 -30.94 -5.31 7.20
C THR A 57 -32.44 -5.11 7.43
N ALA A 58 -32.94 -4.95 8.66
CA ALA A 58 -34.37 -4.71 8.90
C ALA A 58 -34.74 -3.24 8.71
N ASP A 59 -33.76 -2.37 8.92
CA ASP A 59 -33.91 -0.93 8.98
C ASP A 59 -33.12 -0.17 7.90
N ASP A 60 -32.43 -0.87 6.98
CA ASP A 60 -31.75 -0.21 5.88
C ASP A 60 -32.71 0.61 4.99
N GLN A 61 -32.18 1.70 4.46
CA GLN A 61 -32.89 2.56 3.53
C GLN A 61 -32.21 2.55 2.17
N VAL A 62 -32.97 2.30 1.12
CA VAL A 62 -32.44 2.19 -0.25
C VAL A 62 -32.76 3.45 -1.03
N PHE A 63 -31.73 4.02 -1.65
CA PHE A 63 -31.77 5.20 -2.49
C PHE A 63 -31.27 4.84 -3.89
N SER A 64 -32.03 5.21 -4.92
CA SER A 64 -31.62 5.04 -6.32
C SER A 64 -31.16 6.38 -6.90
N PRO A 65 -30.17 6.39 -7.81
CA PRO A 65 -29.82 7.59 -8.54
C PRO A 65 -30.98 8.01 -9.45
N ALA A 66 -31.13 9.32 -9.66
CA ALA A 66 -32.09 9.86 -10.60
C ALA A 66 -31.64 9.64 -12.05
N THR A 67 -30.33 9.74 -12.30
CA THR A 67 -29.71 9.48 -13.60
C THR A 67 -28.36 8.81 -13.43
N VAL A 68 -27.96 8.05 -14.46
CA VAL A 68 -26.60 7.52 -14.60
C VAL A 68 -26.06 7.95 -15.95
N ASN A 69 -24.91 8.61 -15.95
CA ASN A 69 -24.21 8.98 -17.17
C ASN A 69 -22.97 8.11 -17.33
N TYR A 70 -22.97 7.26 -18.36
CA TYR A 70 -21.87 6.34 -18.61
C TYR A 70 -20.96 6.87 -19.72
N THR A 71 -19.65 6.82 -19.50
CA THR A 71 -18.65 7.24 -20.49
C THR A 71 -17.59 6.16 -20.63
N PHE A 72 -17.33 5.74 -21.86
CA PHE A 72 -16.20 4.89 -22.22
C PHE A 72 -15.13 5.73 -22.93
N THR A 73 -13.92 5.72 -22.38
CA THR A 73 -12.73 6.32 -23.00
C THR A 73 -11.83 5.19 -23.49
N PRO A 74 -11.59 5.06 -24.81
CA PRO A 74 -10.72 4.02 -25.33
C PRO A 74 -9.27 4.24 -24.86
N ALA A 75 -8.50 3.15 -24.81
CA ALA A 75 -7.08 3.22 -24.51
C ALA A 75 -6.36 4.16 -25.50
N ALA A 76 -5.47 5.02 -24.99
CA ALA A 76 -4.71 5.96 -25.79
C ALA A 76 -3.26 6.03 -25.30
N GLY A 77 -2.33 5.55 -26.11
CA GLY A 77 -0.90 5.51 -25.74
C GLY A 77 -0.66 4.59 -24.53
N PRO A 78 -0.01 5.07 -23.45
CA PRO A 78 0.25 4.28 -22.25
C PRO A 78 -0.97 4.14 -21.32
N PHE A 79 -2.09 4.82 -21.61
CA PHE A 79 -3.24 4.85 -20.72
C PHE A 79 -4.23 3.73 -21.05
N PRO A 80 -4.70 2.95 -20.05
CA PRO A 80 -5.70 1.92 -20.26
C PRO A 80 -7.05 2.54 -20.66
N ALA A 81 -7.95 1.71 -21.21
CA ALA A 81 -9.32 2.13 -21.41
C ALA A 81 -9.99 2.38 -20.06
N ILE A 82 -10.84 3.41 -19.98
CA ILE A 82 -11.54 3.80 -18.76
C ILE A 82 -13.03 3.82 -19.01
N SER A 83 -13.75 3.01 -18.25
CA SER A 83 -15.21 3.01 -18.16
C SER A 83 -15.63 3.74 -16.89
N LYS A 84 -16.56 4.69 -16.99
CA LYS A 84 -16.97 5.54 -15.86
C LYS A 84 -18.48 5.73 -15.86
N ALA A 85 -19.15 5.43 -14.75
CA ALA A 85 -20.54 5.80 -14.49
C ALA A 85 -20.60 6.93 -13.45
N VAL A 86 -21.33 8.01 -13.78
CA VAL A 86 -21.63 9.09 -12.85
C VAL A 86 -23.08 8.95 -12.41
N LEU A 87 -23.28 8.50 -11.17
CA LEU A 87 -24.58 8.35 -10.53
C LEU A 87 -24.99 9.71 -9.95
N THR A 88 -26.09 10.28 -10.43
CA THR A 88 -26.60 11.57 -9.92
C THR A 88 -27.88 11.37 -9.13
N PHE A 89 -27.89 11.77 -7.87
CA PHE A 89 -29.04 11.68 -6.98
C PHE A 89 -29.86 12.98 -7.02
N ALA A 90 -31.17 12.84 -6.77
CA ALA A 90 -32.12 13.96 -6.77
C ALA A 90 -31.90 14.95 -5.61
N SER A 91 -31.16 14.54 -4.58
CA SER A 91 -30.77 15.35 -3.43
C SER A 91 -29.30 15.14 -3.15
N ASN A 92 -28.68 16.07 -2.43
CA ASN A 92 -27.32 15.87 -1.93
C ASN A 92 -27.30 14.66 -0.99
N LEU A 93 -26.18 13.93 -0.99
CA LEU A 93 -26.02 12.69 -0.24
C LEU A 93 -26.13 12.89 1.28
N ASP A 94 -25.79 14.08 1.79
CA ASP A 94 -25.95 14.45 3.20
C ASP A 94 -27.42 14.52 3.66
N ALA A 95 -28.36 14.66 2.72
CA ALA A 95 -29.79 14.60 3.03
C ALA A 95 -30.31 13.17 3.27
N PHE A 96 -29.54 12.14 2.91
CA PHE A 96 -29.91 10.74 3.12
C PHE A 96 -29.58 10.24 4.53
N GLY A 97 -29.00 11.10 5.37
CA GLY A 97 -28.60 10.81 6.74
C GLY A 97 -27.10 10.58 6.88
N THR A 98 -26.71 10.09 8.07
CA THR A 98 -25.33 9.78 8.44
C THR A 98 -25.14 8.28 8.66
N GLY A 99 -23.90 7.80 8.58
CA GLY A 99 -23.52 6.42 8.89
C GLY A 99 -23.04 5.65 7.67
N THR A 100 -22.92 4.33 7.77
CA THR A 100 -22.36 3.49 6.71
C THR A 100 -23.34 3.24 5.56
N TYR A 101 -22.85 3.42 4.34
CA TYR A 101 -23.57 3.14 3.10
C TYR A 101 -22.93 2.01 2.32
N ARG A 102 -23.75 1.17 1.68
CA ARG A 102 -23.33 0.15 0.71
C ARG A 102 -23.84 0.53 -0.68
N LEU A 103 -22.97 0.53 -1.68
CA LEU A 103 -23.36 0.69 -3.08
C LEU A 103 -23.44 -0.70 -3.74
N ARG A 104 -24.65 -1.13 -4.12
CA ARG A 104 -24.87 -2.35 -4.90
C ARG A 104 -24.97 -1.98 -6.38
N ILE A 105 -24.25 -2.72 -7.21
CA ILE A 105 -24.17 -2.53 -8.66
C ILE A 105 -24.39 -3.89 -9.33
N GLY A 106 -25.21 -3.96 -10.38
CA GLY A 106 -25.29 -5.15 -11.25
C GLY A 106 -26.65 -5.82 -11.36
N ASP A 107 -27.58 -5.57 -10.44
CA ASP A 107 -28.91 -6.20 -10.46
C ASP A 107 -30.03 -5.22 -10.11
N SER A 108 -31.22 -5.52 -10.62
CA SER A 108 -32.45 -4.72 -10.40
C SER A 108 -33.35 -5.33 -9.34
N ASP A 109 -32.86 -6.35 -8.63
CA ASP A 109 -33.67 -7.02 -7.64
C ASP A 109 -33.95 -6.02 -6.54
N THR A 110 -35.23 -5.84 -6.20
CA THR A 110 -35.60 -5.23 -4.93
C THR A 110 -34.78 -5.95 -3.87
N PRO A 111 -34.00 -5.23 -3.03
CA PRO A 111 -33.35 -5.84 -1.89
C PRO A 111 -34.39 -6.74 -1.23
N PRO A 112 -34.08 -8.03 -0.98
CA PRO A 112 -35.04 -8.97 -0.43
C PRO A 112 -35.77 -8.28 0.71
N ASN A 113 -37.09 -8.48 0.82
CA ASN A 113 -37.86 -8.00 1.97
C ASN A 113 -37.00 -8.20 3.22
N MET A 114 -36.69 -7.09 3.87
CA MET A 114 -35.73 -6.83 4.95
C MET A 114 -35.84 -7.79 6.16
N ALA A 115 -36.81 -8.72 6.11
CA ALA A 115 -37.04 -9.82 7.03
C ALA A 115 -36.30 -11.14 6.69
N ASN A 116 -35.74 -11.31 5.47
CA ASN A 116 -35.17 -12.58 4.99
C ASN A 116 -33.68 -12.53 4.64
N LEU A 117 -33.02 -11.37 4.76
CA LEU A 117 -31.57 -11.30 4.76
C LEU A 117 -31.11 -11.69 6.16
N GLU A 118 -30.23 -12.68 6.25
CA GLU A 118 -29.67 -13.09 7.53
C GLU A 118 -29.03 -11.86 8.17
N THR A 119 -29.48 -11.53 9.39
CA THR A 119 -28.93 -10.41 10.18
C THR A 119 -27.44 -10.65 10.36
N PRO A 120 -26.56 -9.77 9.82
CA PRO A 120 -25.16 -9.85 10.15
C PRO A 120 -24.91 -10.08 11.66
N ILE A 121 -23.92 -10.91 11.96
CA ILE A 121 -23.52 -11.18 13.34
C ILE A 121 -22.34 -10.27 13.66
N LEU A 122 -22.50 -9.40 14.65
CA LEU A 122 -21.38 -8.69 15.24
C LEU A 122 -20.53 -9.68 16.04
N ILE A 123 -19.30 -9.89 15.59
CA ILE A 123 -18.28 -10.60 16.36
C ILE A 123 -17.58 -9.55 17.22
N THR A 124 -17.64 -9.75 18.54
CA THR A 124 -16.85 -8.96 19.48
C THR A 124 -15.67 -9.82 19.94
N PRO A 125 -14.46 -9.57 19.40
CA PRO A 125 -13.25 -10.25 19.83
C PRO A 125 -13.12 -10.27 21.37
N ALA A 126 -12.77 -11.42 21.97
CA ALA A 126 -12.47 -11.49 23.40
C ALA A 126 -11.15 -10.78 23.77
N SER A 127 -10.30 -10.55 22.77
CA SER A 127 -9.08 -9.77 22.80
C SER A 127 -8.80 -9.26 21.38
N ASP A 128 -7.98 -8.23 21.24
CA ASP A 128 -7.48 -7.79 19.93
C ASP A 128 -6.85 -8.96 19.17
N ALA A 129 -6.95 -8.89 17.84
CA ALA A 129 -6.34 -9.91 17.00
C ALA A 129 -4.81 -9.76 17.04
N GLY A 130 -4.10 -10.89 16.97
CA GLY A 130 -2.65 -10.85 16.85
C GLY A 130 -2.21 -10.44 15.43
N ASP A 131 -0.96 -9.99 15.34
CA ASP A 131 -0.26 -9.62 14.12
C ASP A 131 0.48 -10.79 13.44
N THR A 132 0.27 -12.02 13.93
CA THR A 132 0.88 -13.25 13.41
C THR A 132 -0.15 -14.35 13.19
N PHE A 133 0.13 -15.29 12.27
CA PHE A 133 -0.74 -16.45 12.04
C PHE A 133 -0.99 -17.29 13.30
N ALA A 134 -0.03 -17.31 14.24
CA ALA A 134 -0.17 -18.02 15.51
C ALA A 134 -1.07 -17.27 16.50
N GLY A 135 -1.05 -15.94 16.47
CA GLY A 135 -1.91 -15.05 17.27
C GLY A 135 -3.24 -14.71 16.62
N ALA A 136 -3.55 -15.28 15.45
CA ALA A 136 -4.76 -14.96 14.70
C ALA A 136 -6.02 -15.21 15.52
N ASN A 137 -6.96 -14.26 15.48
CA ASN A 137 -8.25 -14.41 16.14
C ASN A 137 -9.11 -15.46 15.42
N THR A 138 -9.54 -16.49 16.15
CA THR A 138 -10.27 -17.63 15.60
C THR A 138 -11.78 -17.57 15.81
N GLN A 139 -12.31 -16.46 16.35
CA GLN A 139 -13.72 -16.31 16.71
C GLN A 139 -14.64 -16.07 15.52
N VAL A 140 -14.07 -15.75 14.35
CA VAL A 140 -14.81 -15.74 13.06
C VAL A 140 -15.38 -17.13 12.74
N GLY A 141 -14.68 -18.19 13.17
CA GLY A 141 -15.20 -19.56 13.11
C GLY A 141 -15.42 -20.06 11.68
N ASN A 142 -16.55 -20.73 11.44
CA ASN A 142 -16.89 -21.30 10.14
C ASN A 142 -17.78 -20.33 9.36
N LEU A 143 -17.39 -20.03 8.13
CA LEU A 143 -18.21 -19.34 7.13
C LEU A 143 -18.70 -20.39 6.14
N ASP A 144 -19.98 -20.71 6.19
CA ASP A 144 -20.66 -21.59 5.24
C ASP A 144 -21.83 -20.87 4.55
N ALA A 145 -22.47 -21.56 3.60
CA ALA A 145 -23.59 -20.99 2.84
C ALA A 145 -24.85 -20.67 3.69
N THR A 146 -24.86 -21.05 4.97
CA THR A 146 -25.92 -20.76 5.95
C THR A 146 -25.46 -19.78 7.04
N SER A 147 -24.25 -19.24 6.90
CA SER A 147 -23.69 -18.30 7.85
C SER A 147 -24.05 -16.89 7.45
N ALA A 148 -24.65 -16.16 8.40
CA ALA A 148 -24.90 -14.75 8.23
C ALA A 148 -23.58 -14.00 7.97
N SER A 149 -23.65 -12.87 7.28
CA SER A 149 -22.50 -11.97 7.16
C SER A 149 -21.94 -11.66 8.56
N GLN A 150 -20.63 -11.64 8.73
CA GLN A 150 -20.04 -11.31 10.03
C GLN A 150 -19.43 -9.91 9.96
N ILE A 151 -19.64 -9.12 11.00
CA ILE A 151 -19.04 -7.79 11.16
C ILE A 151 -18.06 -7.89 12.31
N ILE A 152 -16.84 -7.40 12.10
CA ILE A 152 -15.82 -7.29 13.13
C ILE A 152 -15.47 -5.82 13.25
N THR A 153 -15.45 -5.31 14.48
CA THR A 153 -15.01 -3.95 14.79
C THR A 153 -13.79 -4.01 15.69
N ALA A 154 -12.78 -3.22 15.36
CA ALA A 154 -11.55 -3.08 16.12
C ALA A 154 -11.15 -1.59 16.16
N ALA A 155 -10.28 -1.22 17.09
CA ALA A 155 -9.73 0.11 17.19
C ALA A 155 -8.25 0.10 16.79
N ILE A 156 -7.86 1.04 15.94
CA ILE A 156 -6.45 1.26 15.60
C ILE A 156 -5.80 2.05 16.72
N ASP A 157 -5.07 1.36 17.58
CA ASP A 157 -4.37 1.97 18.71
C ASP A 157 -2.85 2.08 18.43
N PRO A 158 -2.25 3.27 18.63
CA PRO A 158 -0.80 3.45 18.51
C PRO A 158 -0.02 2.50 19.43
N GLN A 159 0.79 1.62 18.85
CA GLN A 159 1.66 0.72 19.61
C GLN A 159 3.01 1.39 19.93
N PRO A 160 3.52 1.30 21.18
CA PRO A 160 4.79 1.90 21.55
C PRO A 160 5.99 1.11 21.01
N PHE A 161 7.04 1.81 20.60
CA PHE A 161 8.28 1.18 20.16
C PHE A 161 9.27 0.99 21.31
N LEU A 162 9.78 -0.25 21.45
CA LEU A 162 10.74 -0.58 22.51
C LEU A 162 12.19 -0.27 22.15
N ILE A 163 12.52 -0.21 20.86
CA ILE A 163 13.88 0.02 20.35
C ILE A 163 13.81 0.87 19.09
N PRO A 164 14.60 1.97 18.97
CA PRO A 164 14.76 2.74 17.74
C PRO A 164 15.21 1.89 16.54
N LEU A 165 14.82 2.27 15.32
CA LEU A 165 15.39 1.68 14.10
C LEU A 165 16.83 2.16 13.88
N PRO A 166 17.66 1.39 13.14
CA PRO A 166 18.98 1.87 12.74
C PRO A 166 18.89 3.11 11.84
N GLY A 167 19.95 3.89 11.76
CA GLY A 167 20.09 5.12 10.97
C GLY A 167 20.49 6.37 11.75
N ALA A 168 20.84 6.26 13.04
CA ALA A 168 21.37 7.39 13.81
C ALA A 168 22.81 7.73 13.44
N GLU A 169 23.20 9.00 13.62
CA GLU A 169 24.56 9.49 13.34
C GLU A 169 25.65 8.79 14.18
N ASN A 170 25.29 8.20 15.31
CA ASN A 170 26.21 7.55 16.24
C ASN A 170 26.34 6.03 16.02
N GLU A 171 25.85 5.51 14.89
CA GLU A 171 25.94 4.09 14.55
C GLU A 171 27.30 3.70 13.94
N PRO A 172 27.77 2.46 14.19
CA PRO A 172 29.02 1.99 13.61
C PRO A 172 28.92 1.95 12.08
N GLY A 173 29.86 2.60 11.41
CA GLY A 173 29.88 2.70 9.94
C GLY A 173 29.70 4.13 9.42
N HIS A 174 29.33 5.08 10.29
CA HIS A 174 29.32 6.51 9.97
C HIS A 174 30.74 7.08 9.96
N ARG A 175 31.06 7.88 8.93
CA ARG A 175 32.28 8.70 8.94
C ARG A 175 31.97 10.02 9.62
N GLU A 176 32.62 10.28 10.75
CA GLU A 176 32.48 11.56 11.45
C GLU A 176 33.16 12.69 10.65
N ILE A 177 32.36 13.57 10.05
CA ILE A 177 32.82 14.77 9.33
C ILE A 177 32.31 16.01 10.09
N PRO A 178 33.20 16.90 10.60
CA PRO A 178 32.82 17.97 11.53
C PRO A 178 31.76 18.99 11.06
N ILE A 179 31.44 19.02 9.78
CA ILE A 179 30.53 20.00 9.15
C ILE A 179 29.32 19.33 8.49
N GLN A 180 29.14 18.02 8.69
CA GLN A 180 28.13 17.23 8.02
C GLN A 180 27.41 16.36 9.05
N SER A 181 26.09 16.28 8.92
CA SER A 181 25.24 15.31 9.60
C SER A 181 24.41 14.61 8.55
N HIS A 182 24.24 13.30 8.64
CA HIS A 182 23.39 12.53 7.72
C HIS A 182 21.91 12.63 8.12
N ILE A 183 21.65 13.13 9.33
CA ILE A 183 20.32 13.26 9.92
C ILE A 183 20.25 14.49 10.82
N GLU A 184 19.15 15.24 10.73
CA GLU A 184 18.91 16.49 11.50
C GLU A 184 17.76 16.33 12.51
N GLY A 185 17.46 15.08 12.88
CA GLY A 185 16.35 14.72 13.78
C GLY A 185 16.71 13.58 14.73
N LEU A 186 15.78 13.30 15.65
CA LEU A 186 15.89 12.19 16.59
C LEU A 186 15.11 10.98 16.05
N ALA A 187 15.40 9.81 16.61
CA ALA A 187 14.63 8.61 16.39
C ALA A 187 13.13 8.83 16.61
N ASP A 188 12.32 8.28 15.73
CA ASP A 188 10.88 8.19 15.96
C ASP A 188 10.60 7.19 17.08
N ILE A 189 10.08 7.73 18.17
CA ILE A 189 9.64 6.98 19.36
C ILE A 189 8.14 7.17 19.61
N VAL A 190 7.44 7.90 18.73
CA VAL A 190 6.03 8.22 18.90
C VAL A 190 5.23 7.14 18.20
N GLY A 191 4.26 6.54 18.91
CA GLY A 191 3.36 5.57 18.30
C GLY A 191 2.40 6.26 17.31
N GLY A 192 2.07 5.56 16.22
CA GLY A 192 1.09 5.97 15.23
C GLY A 192 1.71 6.53 13.94
N ILE A 193 0.85 6.90 13.00
CA ILE A 193 1.23 7.43 11.67
C ILE A 193 1.33 8.96 11.76
N PRO A 194 2.53 9.57 11.72
CA PRO A 194 2.64 11.01 11.58
C PRO A 194 2.03 11.50 10.26
N THR A 195 1.22 12.56 10.34
CA THR A 195 0.75 13.29 9.17
C THR A 195 1.62 14.52 8.91
N ILE A 196 2.28 14.57 7.76
CA ILE A 196 3.05 15.72 7.31
C ILE A 196 2.32 16.41 6.16
N ARG A 197 2.07 17.70 6.30
CA ARG A 197 1.41 18.51 5.27
C ARG A 197 2.45 19.11 4.33
N TYR A 198 2.11 19.24 3.07
CA TYR A 198 2.89 20.00 2.09
C TYR A 198 1.97 20.83 1.19
N ASN A 199 2.53 21.79 0.46
CA ASN A 199 1.78 22.65 -0.45
C ASN A 199 2.67 23.25 -1.55
N PHE A 200 2.01 23.80 -2.56
CA PHE A 200 2.62 24.54 -3.68
C PHE A 200 2.14 25.98 -3.72
N LYS A 201 2.01 26.64 -2.55
CA LYS A 201 1.43 27.99 -2.47
C LYS A 201 2.15 28.96 -3.43
N PRO A 202 1.42 29.87 -4.09
CA PRO A 202 1.97 30.69 -5.18
C PRO A 202 2.93 31.80 -4.72
N VAL A 203 2.89 32.16 -3.43
CA VAL A 203 3.69 33.26 -2.87
C VAL A 203 4.59 32.71 -1.77
N LEU A 204 5.90 32.90 -1.93
CA LEU A 204 6.91 32.39 -0.99
C LEU A 204 7.16 33.38 0.16
N GLY A 205 7.09 34.68 -0.11
CA GLY A 205 7.28 35.71 0.90
C GLY A 205 7.56 37.09 0.30
N PRO A 206 7.71 38.12 1.14
CA PRO A 206 8.08 39.45 0.69
C PRO A 206 9.53 39.48 0.17
N ASN A 207 9.79 40.27 -0.87
CA ASN A 207 11.16 40.55 -1.32
C ASN A 207 11.69 41.87 -0.68
N PRO A 208 13.01 42.01 -0.51
CA PRO A 208 13.60 43.24 0.06
C PRO A 208 13.39 44.52 -0.77
N GLN A 209 12.91 44.41 -2.01
CA GLN A 209 12.70 45.51 -2.96
C GLN A 209 11.22 45.97 -3.03
N GLY A 210 10.34 45.46 -2.16
CA GLY A 210 8.94 45.91 -2.04
C GLY A 210 7.90 45.13 -2.86
N GLY A 211 8.27 43.97 -3.41
CA GLY A 211 7.39 43.00 -4.06
C GLY A 211 7.32 41.66 -3.29
N VAL A 212 6.98 40.57 -3.99
CA VAL A 212 6.96 39.21 -3.44
C VAL A 212 7.80 38.25 -4.28
N PHE A 213 8.35 37.23 -3.64
CA PHE A 213 8.87 36.05 -4.31
C PHE A 213 7.71 35.13 -4.67
N LEU A 214 7.65 34.71 -5.95
CA LEU A 214 6.63 33.81 -6.48
C LEU A 214 7.16 32.39 -6.57
N ASN A 215 6.23 31.44 -6.50
CA ASN A 215 6.49 30.05 -6.80
C ASN A 215 6.22 29.81 -8.29
N ASN A 216 7.28 29.63 -9.08
CA ASN A 216 7.24 29.37 -10.51
C ASN A 216 7.24 27.87 -10.85
N ILE A 217 6.89 27.01 -9.87
CA ILE A 217 6.79 25.57 -10.08
C ILE A 217 5.74 25.21 -11.14
N THR A 218 6.13 24.42 -12.13
CA THR A 218 5.24 23.96 -13.21
C THR A 218 4.41 22.74 -12.78
N ASP A 219 3.35 22.41 -13.53
CA ASP A 219 2.51 21.25 -13.18
C ASP A 219 3.25 19.91 -13.27
N ASN A 220 4.18 19.78 -14.23
CA ASN A 220 5.02 18.58 -14.30
C ASN A 220 5.99 18.50 -13.11
N GLN A 221 6.53 19.64 -12.67
CA GLN A 221 7.38 19.71 -11.48
C GLN A 221 6.61 19.41 -10.18
N LYS A 222 5.33 19.81 -10.08
CA LYS A 222 4.44 19.38 -8.98
C LYS A 222 4.21 17.87 -9.01
N ALA A 223 3.99 17.28 -10.19
CA ALA A 223 3.87 15.83 -10.32
C ALA A 223 5.13 15.10 -9.82
N ARG A 224 6.32 15.56 -10.21
CA ARG A 224 7.60 15.03 -9.69
C ARG A 224 7.72 15.16 -8.17
N ALA A 225 7.27 16.28 -7.58
CA ALA A 225 7.27 16.45 -6.13
C ALA A 225 6.29 15.49 -5.42
N ARG A 226 5.10 15.27 -5.99
CA ARG A 226 4.13 14.28 -5.46
C ARG A 226 4.70 12.87 -5.48
N GLU A 227 5.36 12.47 -6.56
CA GLU A 227 6.05 11.18 -6.67
C GLU A 227 7.13 11.02 -5.57
N VAL A 228 7.89 12.08 -5.26
CA VAL A 228 8.84 12.04 -4.14
C VAL A 228 8.12 11.74 -2.81
N PHE A 229 7.01 12.42 -2.53
CA PHE A 229 6.22 12.15 -1.33
C PHE A 229 5.63 10.73 -1.32
N GLU A 230 5.25 10.18 -2.48
CA GLU A 230 4.81 8.79 -2.62
C GLU A 230 5.94 7.80 -2.30
N TYR A 231 7.15 8.00 -2.82
CA TYR A 231 8.32 7.18 -2.47
C TYR A 231 8.62 7.23 -0.98
N LEU A 232 8.65 8.43 -0.41
CA LEU A 232 8.92 8.61 1.01
C LEU A 232 7.82 7.98 1.87
N SER A 233 6.55 8.13 1.48
CA SER A 233 5.42 7.47 2.15
C SER A 233 5.53 5.95 2.10
N TYR A 234 5.92 5.39 0.95
CA TYR A 234 6.05 3.95 0.78
C TYR A 234 7.14 3.33 1.68
N TYR A 235 8.27 4.02 1.86
CA TYR A 235 9.39 3.53 2.66
C TYR A 235 9.35 3.94 4.13
N SER A 236 8.32 4.69 4.57
CA SER A 236 8.17 5.18 5.94
C SER A 236 6.74 5.05 6.44
N GLY A 237 6.47 5.42 7.70
CA GLY A 237 5.12 5.42 8.26
C GLY A 237 4.50 6.80 8.21
N VAL A 238 4.91 7.64 7.25
CA VAL A 238 4.40 9.01 7.13
C VAL A 238 3.25 9.06 6.13
N GLN A 239 2.18 9.73 6.54
CA GLN A 239 1.14 10.18 5.65
C GLN A 239 1.42 11.61 5.18
N PHE A 240 1.64 11.78 3.87
CA PHE A 240 1.78 13.10 3.27
C PHE A 240 0.45 13.62 2.74
N VAL A 241 0.08 14.86 3.12
CA VAL A 241 -1.17 15.49 2.69
C VAL A 241 -0.88 16.79 1.97
N GLU A 242 -1.25 16.88 0.69
CA GLU A 242 -1.24 18.15 -0.04
C GLU A 242 -2.32 19.07 0.52
N THR A 243 -1.95 20.32 0.81
CA THR A 243 -2.84 21.35 1.32
C THR A 243 -2.68 22.63 0.51
N ALA A 244 -3.58 23.59 0.71
CA ALA A 244 -3.49 24.88 0.04
C ALA A 244 -2.26 25.69 0.48
N ASP A 245 -1.92 25.67 1.77
CA ASP A 245 -0.93 26.59 2.35
C ASP A 245 -0.23 26.10 3.65
N GLN A 246 -0.47 24.86 4.09
CA GLN A 246 0.07 24.32 5.34
C GLN A 246 1.26 23.38 5.13
N GLY A 247 2.19 23.39 6.08
CA GLY A 247 3.35 22.51 6.09
C GLY A 247 4.44 22.90 5.09
N ILE A 248 5.17 21.90 4.58
CA ILE A 248 6.33 22.10 3.71
C ILE A 248 5.90 22.75 2.41
N VAL A 249 6.52 23.88 2.07
CA VAL A 249 6.32 24.54 0.77
C VAL A 249 7.33 23.97 -0.22
N VAL A 250 6.86 23.33 -1.29
CA VAL A 250 7.71 22.90 -2.41
C VAL A 250 7.62 23.95 -3.51
N ALA A 251 8.77 24.46 -3.93
CA ALA A 251 8.80 25.60 -4.84
C ALA A 251 9.96 25.60 -5.82
N THR A 252 9.72 26.16 -7.00
CA THR A 252 10.76 26.56 -7.94
C THR A 252 10.76 28.09 -7.98
N GLY A 253 11.90 28.74 -7.69
CA GLY A 253 11.95 30.19 -7.60
C GLY A 253 13.32 30.71 -7.17
N ASP A 254 13.39 32.03 -7.00
CA ASP A 254 14.59 32.72 -6.53
C ASP A 254 15.01 32.27 -5.14
N LEU A 255 16.24 31.73 -5.01
CA LEU A 255 16.82 31.24 -3.76
C LEU A 255 16.85 32.29 -2.63
N ARG A 256 16.79 33.59 -2.98
CA ARG A 256 16.73 34.69 -2.01
C ARG A 256 15.43 34.73 -1.22
N ALA A 257 14.40 33.99 -1.63
CA ALA A 257 13.19 33.78 -0.86
C ALA A 257 13.45 33.11 0.50
N VAL A 258 14.53 32.33 0.58
CA VAL A 258 14.94 31.58 1.78
C VAL A 258 16.19 32.18 2.41
N ASN A 259 17.16 32.61 1.60
CA ASN A 259 18.38 33.23 2.10
C ASN A 259 18.79 34.43 1.25
N VAL A 260 18.52 35.63 1.78
CA VAL A 260 18.74 36.92 1.10
C VAL A 260 20.20 37.22 0.77
N THR A 261 21.16 36.50 1.37
CA THR A 261 22.60 36.70 1.13
C THR A 261 23.14 35.88 -0.05
N ILE A 262 22.32 34.95 -0.59
CA ILE A 262 22.69 34.18 -1.77
C ILE A 262 22.68 35.11 -2.98
N VAL A 263 23.83 35.19 -3.66
CA VAL A 263 23.96 35.84 -4.96
C VAL A 263 23.64 34.76 -6.00
N PRO A 264 22.56 34.90 -6.82
CA PRO A 264 22.29 33.96 -7.89
C PRO A 264 23.53 33.90 -8.81
N PRO A 265 24.04 32.71 -9.14
CA PRO A 265 25.27 32.59 -9.91
C PRO A 265 25.09 33.25 -11.29
N ALA A 266 25.91 34.26 -11.57
CA ALA A 266 26.00 34.85 -12.91
C ALA A 266 26.84 33.94 -13.83
N ALA A 267 26.23 32.85 -14.37
CA ALA A 267 26.74 31.90 -15.40
C ALA A 267 28.01 31.07 -15.03
N PRO A 268 28.27 29.82 -15.52
CA PRO A 268 27.82 29.10 -16.74
C PRO A 268 27.00 27.78 -16.47
N PRO A 269 26.50 27.05 -17.50
CA PRO A 269 25.42 26.05 -17.39
C PRO A 269 25.86 24.64 -16.95
N ASN A 270 26.85 24.51 -16.06
CA ASN A 270 27.42 23.19 -15.78
C ASN A 270 27.96 22.95 -14.35
N ASN A 271 27.66 23.81 -13.38
CA ASN A 271 27.92 23.52 -11.98
C ASN A 271 26.59 23.38 -11.23
N ALA A 272 26.24 22.11 -11.02
CA ALA A 272 24.98 21.55 -10.58
C ALA A 272 24.36 22.13 -9.28
N ALA A 273 23.06 22.44 -9.37
CA ALA A 273 22.04 21.90 -8.46
C ALA A 273 21.94 22.39 -6.99
N ASP A 274 22.41 23.58 -6.63
CA ASP A 274 22.26 24.07 -5.26
C ASP A 274 20.90 24.76 -5.02
N GLY A 275 19.84 23.95 -4.99
CA GLY A 275 18.60 24.30 -4.30
C GLY A 275 18.84 24.47 -2.80
N VAL A 276 17.97 25.23 -2.12
CA VAL A 276 18.11 25.55 -0.69
C VAL A 276 16.86 25.08 0.05
N ALA A 277 17.06 24.31 1.11
CA ALA A 277 16.00 23.96 2.04
C ALA A 277 16.19 24.68 3.38
N VAL A 278 15.09 25.14 3.96
CA VAL A 278 15.02 25.40 5.41
C VAL A 278 14.31 24.22 6.02
N PHE A 279 14.99 23.54 6.94
CA PHE A 279 14.44 22.43 7.70
C PHE A 279 13.01 22.77 8.20
N GLY A 280 12.03 21.95 7.81
CA GLY A 280 10.63 22.07 8.21
C GLY A 280 9.81 23.22 7.58
N GLN A 281 10.30 23.97 6.58
CA GLN A 281 9.54 25.10 6.02
C GLN A 281 9.44 25.15 4.50
N ILE A 282 10.57 25.19 3.78
CA ILE A 282 10.57 25.40 2.31
C ILE A 282 11.63 24.50 1.69
N ALA A 283 11.21 23.70 0.70
CA ALA A 283 12.07 22.98 -0.24
C ALA A 283 12.12 23.79 -1.55
N LEU A 284 13.15 24.64 -1.71
CA LEU A 284 13.26 25.58 -2.82
C LEU A 284 14.28 25.12 -3.85
N ILE A 285 13.84 25.05 -5.10
CA ILE A 285 14.63 24.70 -6.28
C ILE A 285 14.90 25.98 -7.07
N ASP A 286 16.15 26.17 -7.51
CA ASP A 286 16.55 27.38 -8.23
C ASP A 286 15.85 27.46 -9.59
N GLU A 287 15.16 28.57 -9.86
CA GLU A 287 14.54 28.84 -11.15
C GLU A 287 15.53 29.23 -12.26
N SER A 288 16.77 29.58 -11.90
CA SER A 288 17.79 30.03 -12.87
C SER A 288 18.39 28.90 -13.70
N GLU A 289 18.14 27.64 -13.32
CA GLU A 289 18.65 26.43 -13.95
C GLU A 289 17.70 25.89 -15.04
N ASN A 290 18.28 25.25 -16.07
CA ASN A 290 17.50 24.59 -17.12
C ASN A 290 17.11 23.16 -16.71
N TRP A 291 15.90 23.02 -16.19
CA TRP A 291 15.34 21.74 -15.73
C TRP A 291 14.78 20.84 -16.84
N GLY A 292 15.02 21.16 -18.11
CA GLY A 292 14.54 20.39 -19.26
C GLY A 292 13.02 20.21 -19.23
N ILE A 293 12.56 18.98 -19.50
CA ILE A 293 11.13 18.63 -19.38
C ILE A 293 10.76 18.15 -17.98
N SER A 294 11.69 18.08 -17.01
CA SER A 294 11.46 17.51 -15.67
C SER A 294 10.93 16.07 -15.70
N GLU A 295 11.58 15.22 -16.48
CA GLU A 295 11.30 13.78 -16.52
C GLU A 295 11.58 13.07 -15.18
N TYR A 296 10.95 11.91 -15.00
CA TYR A 296 11.24 11.03 -13.87
C TYR A 296 12.72 10.63 -13.87
N GLY A 297 13.38 10.67 -12.70
CA GLY A 297 14.82 10.40 -12.59
C GLY A 297 15.73 11.47 -13.22
N GLY A 298 15.16 12.53 -13.80
CA GLY A 298 15.90 13.67 -14.33
C GLY A 298 16.50 14.56 -13.23
N ASP A 299 17.23 15.59 -13.63
CA ASP A 299 17.97 16.44 -12.69
C ASP A 299 17.04 17.21 -11.74
N TYR A 300 15.90 17.70 -12.24
CA TYR A 300 14.89 18.33 -11.38
C TYR A 300 14.37 17.35 -10.32
N PHE A 301 14.04 16.12 -10.71
CA PHE A 301 13.51 15.09 -9.80
C PHE A 301 14.49 14.81 -8.66
N LYS A 302 15.79 14.66 -8.97
CA LYS A 302 16.82 14.43 -7.95
C LYS A 302 16.96 15.61 -6.99
N VAL A 303 16.92 16.84 -7.50
CA VAL A 303 17.05 18.05 -6.68
C VAL A 303 15.83 18.23 -5.79
N VAL A 304 14.61 18.10 -6.33
CA VAL A 304 13.40 18.20 -5.49
C VAL A 304 13.35 17.09 -4.44
N PHE A 305 13.81 15.86 -4.76
CA PHE A 305 13.95 14.79 -3.77
C PHE A 305 14.88 15.23 -2.63
N LYS A 306 16.06 15.74 -2.96
CA LYS A 306 17.02 16.25 -1.97
C LYS A 306 16.45 17.36 -1.10
N GLN A 307 15.79 18.35 -1.71
CA GLN A 307 15.25 19.47 -0.94
C GLN A 307 14.08 19.04 -0.03
N ILE A 308 13.24 18.11 -0.48
CA ILE A 308 12.17 17.53 0.35
C ILE A 308 12.78 16.69 1.49
N GLY A 309 13.78 15.85 1.19
CA GLY A 309 14.51 15.07 2.20
C GLY A 309 15.13 15.95 3.29
N LEU A 310 15.82 17.03 2.87
CA LEU A 310 16.36 18.05 3.79
C LEU A 310 15.26 18.72 4.62
N ALA A 311 14.13 19.07 4.01
CA ALA A 311 13.00 19.65 4.74
C ALA A 311 12.40 18.69 5.78
N LEU A 312 12.59 17.37 5.60
CA LEU A 312 12.09 16.31 6.48
C LEU A 312 13.14 15.78 7.47
N GLY A 313 14.41 16.18 7.34
CA GLY A 313 15.47 15.86 8.31
C GLY A 313 16.52 14.88 7.85
N LEU A 314 16.46 14.44 6.59
CA LEU A 314 17.63 13.83 5.97
C LEU A 314 18.70 14.91 5.86
N GLY A 315 19.90 14.62 6.34
CA GLY A 315 21.03 15.51 6.27
C GLY A 315 21.83 15.35 4.99
N GLN A 316 23.02 15.95 4.97
CA GLN A 316 23.95 15.77 3.87
C GLN A 316 24.74 14.47 4.06
N ALA A 317 24.95 13.72 2.98
CA ALA A 317 25.50 12.37 2.99
C ALA A 317 26.53 12.17 1.87
N HIS A 318 27.47 13.11 1.70
CA HIS A 318 28.43 13.14 0.58
C HIS A 318 29.39 11.96 0.55
N ASP A 319 29.56 11.29 1.67
CA ASP A 319 30.39 10.11 1.88
C ASP A 319 29.65 8.78 1.66
N LEU A 320 28.32 8.80 1.52
CA LEU A 320 27.51 7.61 1.21
C LEU A 320 27.54 7.27 -0.29
N PRO A 321 27.16 6.03 -0.68
CA PRO A 321 27.25 5.57 -2.06
C PRO A 321 26.55 6.49 -3.08
N PRO A 322 27.03 6.53 -4.34
CA PRO A 322 26.32 7.19 -5.44
C PRO A 322 24.89 6.65 -5.49
N THR A 323 23.89 7.54 -5.63
CA THR A 323 22.42 7.35 -5.48
C THR A 323 21.81 7.78 -4.15
N THR A 324 22.62 8.03 -3.11
CA THR A 324 22.12 8.68 -1.89
C THR A 324 21.69 10.12 -2.18
N ILE A 325 20.45 10.45 -1.86
CA ILE A 325 19.81 11.74 -2.16
C ILE A 325 20.53 12.90 -1.46
N GLY A 326 20.94 12.70 -0.20
CA GLY A 326 21.73 13.66 0.57
C GLY A 326 23.18 13.81 0.09
N GLY A 327 23.65 12.93 -0.80
CA GLY A 327 25.02 12.90 -1.28
C GLY A 327 25.31 13.84 -2.45
N ASN A 328 26.48 13.64 -3.05
CA ASN A 328 26.86 14.36 -4.27
C ASN A 328 26.10 13.76 -5.45
N LEU A 329 24.94 14.34 -5.79
CA LEU A 329 24.04 13.92 -6.86
C LEU A 329 24.62 14.07 -8.27
N GLN A 330 25.90 14.42 -8.40
CA GLN A 330 26.59 14.52 -9.68
C GLN A 330 26.67 13.12 -10.32
N ALA A 331 25.67 12.78 -11.13
CA ALA A 331 25.89 11.82 -12.20
C ALA A 331 27.09 12.33 -13.00
N PRO A 332 28.13 11.52 -13.25
CA PRO A 332 29.24 11.98 -14.06
C PRO A 332 28.70 12.22 -15.47
N GLY A 333 28.40 13.48 -15.78
CA GLY A 333 28.14 13.89 -17.14
C GLY A 333 29.37 13.53 -18.00
N PRO A 334 29.21 13.35 -19.33
CA PRO A 334 30.36 13.12 -20.20
C PRO A 334 31.24 14.37 -20.19
N GLY A 335 32.25 14.38 -19.30
CA GLY A 335 33.12 15.53 -19.03
C GLY A 335 33.16 16.03 -17.58
N ALA A 336 32.40 15.44 -16.65
CA ALA A 336 32.54 15.76 -15.23
C ALA A 336 33.90 15.24 -14.73
N ALA A 337 34.87 16.15 -14.67
CA ALA A 337 36.14 15.88 -14.02
C ALA A 337 35.85 15.47 -12.57
N THR A 338 36.38 14.31 -12.20
CA THR A 338 36.52 13.78 -10.85
C THR A 338 36.78 14.91 -9.84
N GLN A 339 35.76 15.40 -9.14
CA GLN A 339 36.00 16.29 -7.99
C GLN A 339 36.60 15.53 -6.80
N ASN A 340 36.53 14.21 -6.83
CA ASN A 340 37.10 13.38 -5.78
C ASN A 340 38.45 12.86 -6.25
N GLY A 341 39.50 13.14 -5.46
CA GLY A 341 40.88 12.72 -5.77
C GLY A 341 41.01 11.19 -5.91
N PRO A 342 42.14 10.71 -6.45
CA PRO A 342 42.38 9.28 -6.61
C PRO A 342 42.29 8.56 -5.25
N GLY A 343 41.31 7.66 -5.11
CA GLY A 343 41.05 6.88 -3.89
C GLY A 343 39.63 6.93 -3.35
N ASP A 344 38.71 7.67 -3.98
CA ASP A 344 37.30 7.69 -3.57
C ASP A 344 36.54 6.41 -4.00
N PRO A 345 36.01 5.61 -3.06
CA PRO A 345 35.24 4.39 -3.35
C PRO A 345 33.90 4.67 -4.06
N ASN A 346 33.46 5.93 -4.11
CA ASN A 346 32.23 6.36 -4.79
C ASN A 346 32.48 6.82 -6.24
N GLN A 347 33.70 6.67 -6.78
CA GLN A 347 33.96 6.92 -8.19
C GLN A 347 33.27 5.87 -9.07
N VAL A 348 32.20 6.29 -9.73
CA VAL A 348 31.64 5.52 -10.84
C VAL A 348 32.67 5.52 -11.99
N PRO A 349 33.07 4.34 -12.51
CA PRO A 349 33.99 4.27 -13.63
C PRO A 349 33.48 5.10 -14.82
N THR A 350 34.38 5.86 -15.46
CA THR A 350 34.05 6.74 -16.59
C THR A 350 33.24 5.99 -17.65
N GLY A 351 32.03 6.47 -17.94
CA GLY A 351 31.13 5.89 -18.95
C GLY A 351 30.10 4.89 -18.42
N GLN A 352 30.06 4.63 -17.10
CA GLN A 352 28.94 3.92 -16.47
C GLN A 352 28.01 4.91 -15.77
N THR A 353 26.71 4.75 -15.96
CA THR A 353 25.70 5.43 -15.12
C THR A 353 25.20 4.38 -14.13
N PRO A 354 25.28 4.62 -12.81
CA PRO A 354 24.66 3.72 -11.85
C PRO A 354 23.17 3.61 -12.17
N GLU A 355 22.61 2.43 -11.97
CA GLU A 355 21.16 2.27 -11.98
C GLU A 355 20.57 3.21 -10.94
N GLN A 356 19.67 4.09 -11.38
CA GLN A 356 19.07 5.06 -10.49
C GLN A 356 18.03 4.37 -9.63
N VAL A 357 18.29 4.30 -8.32
CA VAL A 357 17.38 3.78 -7.31
C VAL A 357 16.96 4.95 -6.41
N PHE A 358 15.65 5.10 -6.20
CA PHE A 358 15.08 6.16 -5.38
C PHE A 358 14.06 5.59 -4.38
N PRO A 359 14.14 5.97 -3.09
CA PRO A 359 15.32 6.51 -2.43
C PRO A 359 16.50 5.51 -2.46
N GLY A 360 17.73 6.00 -2.28
CA GLY A 360 18.88 5.10 -2.09
C GLY A 360 18.79 4.36 -0.74
N ALA A 361 19.54 3.29 -0.58
CA ALA A 361 19.50 2.48 0.65
C ALA A 361 19.87 3.28 1.91
N GLY A 362 20.83 4.21 1.81
CA GLY A 362 21.18 5.12 2.91
C GLY A 362 20.04 6.06 3.29
N ASP A 363 19.36 6.62 2.28
CA ASP A 363 18.19 7.48 2.51
C ASP A 363 17.07 6.70 3.20
N ILE A 364 16.79 5.45 2.78
CA ILE A 364 15.77 4.61 3.41
C ILE A 364 16.10 4.40 4.89
N ILE A 365 17.34 4.03 5.23
CA ILE A 365 17.74 3.75 6.61
C ILE A 365 17.58 5.00 7.48
N HIS A 366 18.12 6.15 7.06
CA HIS A 366 17.99 7.40 7.83
C HIS A 366 16.55 7.88 7.91
N PHE A 367 15.77 7.72 6.84
CA PHE A 367 14.37 8.15 6.83
C PHE A 367 13.50 7.27 7.72
N GLN A 368 13.75 5.97 7.77
CA GLN A 368 13.07 5.04 8.67
C GLN A 368 13.45 5.26 10.15
N HIS A 369 14.66 5.76 10.42
CA HIS A 369 15.02 6.22 11.75
C HIS A 369 14.20 7.43 12.19
N LEU A 370 14.02 8.42 11.30
CA LEU A 370 13.21 9.62 11.55
C LEU A 370 11.71 9.36 11.59
N PHE A 371 11.25 8.39 10.79
CA PHE A 371 9.84 8.06 10.60
C PHE A 371 9.69 6.57 10.33
N ARG A 372 9.29 5.82 11.35
CA ARG A 372 9.28 4.36 11.24
C ARG A 372 8.21 3.90 10.25
N PRO A 373 8.49 2.93 9.37
CA PRO A 373 7.51 2.33 8.45
C PRO A 373 6.45 1.50 9.17
N ASP A 374 6.74 1.13 10.43
CA ASP A 374 5.90 0.27 11.23
C ASP A 374 4.68 1.02 11.77
N SER A 375 3.60 1.11 11.00
CA SER A 375 2.25 1.25 11.57
C SER A 375 1.57 -0.12 11.51
N LYS A 376 1.71 -0.88 12.60
CA LYS A 376 1.41 -2.32 12.67
C LYS A 376 0.07 -2.63 13.32
N ASP A 377 -0.98 -1.88 12.99
CA ASP A 377 -2.31 -2.36 13.34
C ASP A 377 -2.74 -3.44 12.32
N ILE A 378 -2.08 -4.59 12.44
CA ILE A 378 -2.31 -5.77 11.63
C ILE A 378 -3.15 -6.70 12.48
N ASP A 379 -4.44 -6.74 12.17
CA ASP A 379 -5.34 -7.73 12.74
C ASP A 379 -5.42 -8.95 11.84
N ILE A 380 -4.95 -10.11 12.33
CA ILE A 380 -5.10 -11.37 11.61
C ILE A 380 -6.31 -12.14 12.14
N TYR A 381 -7.28 -12.35 11.26
CA TYR A 381 -8.45 -13.19 11.51
C TYR A 381 -8.33 -14.53 10.79
N ARG A 382 -8.77 -15.60 11.44
CA ARG A 382 -8.82 -16.95 10.85
C ARG A 382 -10.24 -17.50 10.88
N PHE A 383 -10.68 -17.96 9.72
CA PHE A 383 -11.96 -18.63 9.53
C PHE A 383 -11.79 -19.92 8.73
N GLN A 384 -12.80 -20.78 8.78
CA GLN A 384 -12.90 -22.01 7.98
C GLN A 384 -14.01 -21.86 6.96
N VAL A 385 -13.77 -22.29 5.73
CA VAL A 385 -14.80 -22.39 4.69
C VAL A 385 -15.19 -23.86 4.55
N SER A 386 -16.43 -24.20 4.92
CA SER A 386 -16.89 -25.61 4.98
C SER A 386 -17.63 -26.08 3.72
N SER A 387 -17.96 -25.15 2.82
CA SER A 387 -18.69 -25.41 1.57
C SER A 387 -18.13 -24.55 0.43
N MET A 388 -18.16 -25.06 -0.79
CA MET A 388 -17.82 -24.27 -1.98
C MET A 388 -18.80 -23.10 -2.14
N GLY A 389 -18.28 -21.92 -2.46
CA GLY A 389 -19.08 -20.71 -2.64
C GLY A 389 -18.23 -19.49 -2.96
N LEU A 390 -18.89 -18.33 -3.02
CA LEU A 390 -18.23 -17.03 -3.14
C LEU A 390 -17.94 -16.48 -1.74
N PHE A 391 -16.68 -16.20 -1.46
CA PHE A 391 -16.28 -15.40 -0.29
C PHE A 391 -16.17 -13.93 -0.72
N SER A 392 -16.80 -13.04 0.04
CA SER A 392 -16.67 -11.59 -0.13
C SER A 392 -16.22 -10.99 1.20
N ALA A 393 -15.28 -10.06 1.13
CA ALA A 393 -14.81 -9.31 2.28
C ALA A 393 -14.56 -7.86 1.89
N GLU A 394 -14.85 -6.98 2.83
CA GLU A 394 -14.69 -5.54 2.71
C GLU A 394 -14.03 -5.04 3.99
N THR A 395 -13.15 -4.05 3.85
CA THR A 395 -12.55 -3.36 4.99
C THR A 395 -12.84 -1.87 4.84
N VAL A 396 -13.13 -1.22 5.96
CA VAL A 396 -13.34 0.22 6.05
C VAL A 396 -12.53 0.74 7.22
N ALA A 397 -11.69 1.74 6.99
CA ALA A 397 -11.00 2.45 8.06
C ALA A 397 -11.60 3.86 8.19
N GLU A 398 -12.48 4.05 9.17
CA GLU A 398 -13.04 5.37 9.46
C GLU A 398 -12.80 5.81 10.90
N ARG A 399 -12.41 7.08 11.05
CA ARG A 399 -12.64 7.86 12.26
C ARG A 399 -13.66 8.93 11.90
N LEU A 400 -14.92 8.74 12.30
CA LEU A 400 -15.93 9.79 12.17
C LEU A 400 -15.74 10.83 13.28
N THR A 401 -15.46 12.06 12.82
CA THR A 401 -15.55 13.34 13.54
C THR A 401 -14.43 13.70 14.54
N PRO A 402 -14.03 14.99 14.58
CA PRO A 402 -14.56 16.13 13.81
C PRO A 402 -13.95 16.29 12.40
N SER A 403 -13.20 15.32 11.88
CA SER A 403 -12.59 15.37 10.54
C SER A 403 -12.72 14.03 9.83
N ALA A 404 -12.88 14.05 8.50
CA ALA A 404 -12.90 12.84 7.68
C ALA A 404 -11.60 12.03 7.88
N SER A 405 -11.74 10.71 7.97
CA SER A 405 -10.62 9.78 8.11
C SER A 405 -9.70 9.87 6.91
N THR A 406 -8.39 9.94 7.15
CA THR A 406 -7.35 9.75 6.12
C THR A 406 -6.73 8.36 6.24
N LEU A 407 -7.32 7.46 7.03
CA LEU A 407 -6.81 6.10 7.20
C LEU A 407 -7.16 5.28 5.96
N ASP A 408 -6.16 4.56 5.47
CA ASP A 408 -6.33 3.52 4.45
C ASP A 408 -6.30 2.15 5.13
N SER A 409 -7.03 1.18 4.57
CA SER A 409 -6.94 -0.21 4.97
C SER A 409 -6.62 -1.11 3.78
N VAL A 410 -5.92 -2.20 4.08
CA VAL A 410 -5.59 -3.25 3.11
C VAL A 410 -6.07 -4.58 3.67
N ILE A 411 -6.83 -5.32 2.87
CA ILE A 411 -7.19 -6.69 3.17
C ILE A 411 -6.33 -7.64 2.34
N THR A 412 -5.72 -8.62 3.00
CA THR A 412 -4.97 -9.69 2.32
C THR A 412 -5.52 -11.03 2.78
N LEU A 413 -5.88 -11.89 1.82
CA LEU A 413 -6.36 -13.24 2.09
C LEU A 413 -5.22 -14.25 1.94
N TYR A 414 -5.01 -15.07 2.98
CA TYR A 414 -4.03 -16.15 2.99
C TYR A 414 -4.74 -17.50 3.08
N GLU A 415 -4.30 -18.47 2.27
CA GLU A 415 -4.71 -19.86 2.45
C GLU A 415 -3.88 -20.49 3.59
N GLY A 416 -4.56 -20.94 4.65
CA GLY A 416 -3.91 -21.65 5.75
C GLY A 416 -3.75 -23.14 5.43
N TYR A 417 -2.51 -23.62 5.35
CA TYR A 417 -2.22 -25.05 5.19
C TYR A 417 -1.83 -25.68 6.52
N ALA A 418 -2.40 -26.85 6.82
CA ALA A 418 -1.84 -27.77 7.80
C ALA A 418 -0.72 -28.57 7.10
N SER A 419 0.56 -28.23 7.36
CA SER A 419 1.69 -28.99 6.81
C SER A 419 2.08 -30.14 7.73
N LEU A 420 2.15 -31.37 7.21
CA LEU A 420 2.86 -32.47 7.88
C LEU A 420 4.32 -32.47 7.42
N ARG A 421 5.27 -32.21 8.32
CA ARG A 421 6.70 -32.18 8.01
C ARG A 421 7.40 -33.46 8.41
N VAL A 422 8.24 -34.01 7.54
CA VAL A 422 9.15 -35.11 7.88
C VAL A 422 10.38 -34.51 8.56
N PRO A 423 10.65 -34.77 9.86
CA PRO A 423 11.57 -33.95 10.67
C PRO A 423 13.06 -34.08 10.35
N VAL A 424 13.47 -35.01 9.47
CA VAL A 424 14.90 -35.35 9.30
C VAL A 424 15.29 -35.44 7.84
N THR A 425 16.47 -34.90 7.53
CA THR A 425 17.18 -35.07 6.26
C THR A 425 17.34 -36.56 5.96
N GLY A 426 16.95 -36.94 4.75
CA GLY A 426 16.86 -38.32 4.31
C GLY A 426 18.11 -39.16 4.55
N GLY A 427 17.95 -40.28 5.26
CA GLY A 427 19.00 -41.25 5.52
C GLY A 427 19.25 -41.46 7.01
N ALA A 428 18.71 -42.56 7.52
CA ALA A 428 19.01 -43.16 8.82
C ALA A 428 18.50 -42.44 10.09
N THR A 429 17.24 -42.70 10.48
CA THR A 429 16.92 -42.86 11.91
C THR A 429 15.84 -43.91 12.12
N ALA A 430 16.24 -44.98 12.80
CA ALA A 430 15.46 -46.14 13.23
C ALA A 430 14.38 -45.83 14.30
N GLY A 431 13.58 -44.77 14.12
CA GLY A 431 12.63 -44.29 15.12
C GLY A 431 11.26 -43.84 14.61
N LEU A 432 11.02 -43.91 13.30
CA LEU A 432 9.70 -43.63 12.70
C LEU A 432 8.78 -44.84 12.75
N ASP A 433 9.30 -46.07 12.76
CA ASP A 433 8.47 -47.29 12.81
C ASP A 433 7.53 -47.25 14.03
N GLY A 434 6.23 -47.47 13.79
CA GLY A 434 5.19 -47.41 14.81
C GLY A 434 4.79 -46.00 15.26
N LYS A 435 5.38 -44.93 14.67
CA LYS A 435 4.88 -43.56 14.87
C LYS A 435 3.62 -43.35 14.03
N THR A 436 2.71 -42.53 14.56
CA THR A 436 1.43 -42.28 13.91
C THR A 436 1.12 -40.79 13.77
N PHE A 437 0.26 -40.48 12.80
CA PHE A 437 -0.48 -39.23 12.73
C PHE A 437 -1.93 -39.53 12.36
N THR A 438 -2.86 -38.61 12.63
CA THR A 438 -4.29 -38.82 12.36
C THR A 438 -4.84 -37.67 11.53
N ILE A 439 -5.64 -38.00 10.52
CA ILE A 439 -6.40 -37.04 9.69
C ILE A 439 -7.85 -37.51 9.69
N ASP A 440 -8.78 -36.64 10.09
CA ASP A 440 -10.24 -36.92 10.11
C ASP A 440 -10.61 -38.29 10.71
N GLY A 441 -9.96 -38.67 11.80
CA GLY A 441 -10.19 -39.94 12.50
C GLY A 441 -9.52 -41.18 11.89
N VAL A 442 -8.84 -41.04 10.74
CA VAL A 442 -8.00 -42.09 10.14
C VAL A 442 -6.57 -41.94 10.63
N THR A 443 -6.05 -43.00 11.25
CA THR A 443 -4.67 -43.05 11.75
C THR A 443 -3.75 -43.58 10.65
N PHE A 444 -2.61 -42.92 10.46
CA PHE A 444 -1.56 -43.28 9.53
C PHE A 444 -0.33 -43.68 10.33
N GLU A 445 0.14 -44.92 10.17
CA GLU A 445 1.30 -45.47 10.88
C GLU A 445 2.47 -45.65 9.93
N PHE A 446 3.64 -45.11 10.29
CA PHE A 446 4.88 -45.36 9.57
C PHE A 446 5.32 -46.81 9.78
N ASP A 447 5.46 -47.54 8.66
CA ASP A 447 5.68 -48.98 8.65
C ASP A 447 6.91 -49.33 7.81
N SER A 448 7.99 -49.72 8.49
CA SER A 448 9.26 -50.09 7.87
C SER A 448 9.42 -51.58 7.58
N ASN A 449 8.55 -52.40 8.17
CA ASN A 449 8.68 -53.86 8.16
C ASN A 449 7.41 -54.57 7.63
N ASN A 450 6.45 -53.80 7.13
CA ASN A 450 5.18 -54.26 6.62
C ASN A 450 4.36 -55.04 7.67
N SER A 451 4.45 -54.63 8.94
CA SER A 451 3.72 -55.26 10.06
C SER A 451 2.32 -54.68 10.27
N VAL A 452 2.03 -53.50 9.70
CA VAL A 452 0.73 -52.84 9.86
C VAL A 452 -0.30 -53.49 8.95
N THR A 453 -1.36 -54.03 9.57
CA THR A 453 -2.55 -54.52 8.84
C THR A 453 -3.52 -53.37 8.65
N GLU A 454 -3.71 -52.93 7.40
CA GLU A 454 -4.58 -51.79 7.09
C GLU A 454 -6.06 -52.08 7.37
N THR A 455 -6.75 -51.07 7.90
CA THR A 455 -8.21 -51.03 8.12
C THR A 455 -8.75 -49.66 7.67
N PRO A 456 -10.07 -49.45 7.58
CA PRO A 456 -10.62 -48.13 7.27
C PRO A 456 -10.17 -47.01 8.25
N ALA A 457 -9.81 -47.35 9.48
CA ALA A 457 -9.35 -46.40 10.49
C ALA A 457 -7.82 -46.39 10.70
N LEU A 458 -7.08 -47.31 10.06
CA LEU A 458 -5.63 -47.44 10.19
C LEU A 458 -4.99 -47.71 8.82
N ARG A 459 -4.18 -46.78 8.34
CA ARG A 459 -3.48 -46.87 7.05
C ARG A 459 -1.98 -46.92 7.30
N LYS A 460 -1.26 -47.62 6.44
CA LYS A 460 0.20 -47.68 6.54
C LYS A 460 0.87 -46.62 5.67
N VAL A 461 1.97 -46.07 6.16
CA VAL A 461 2.90 -45.23 5.42
C VAL A 461 4.16 -46.07 5.23
N ALA A 462 4.25 -46.75 4.09
CA ALA A 462 5.37 -47.62 3.79
C ALA A 462 6.65 -46.81 3.58
N PHE A 463 7.72 -47.18 4.28
CA PHE A 463 9.04 -46.59 4.06
C PHE A 463 10.13 -47.62 4.33
N THR A 464 11.37 -47.32 3.94
CA THR A 464 12.55 -48.10 4.30
C THR A 464 13.58 -47.23 5.02
N ALA A 465 14.49 -47.85 5.77
CA ALA A 465 15.58 -47.12 6.43
C ALA A 465 16.52 -46.39 5.44
N ALA A 466 16.45 -46.72 4.14
CA ALA A 466 17.22 -46.09 3.06
C ALA A 466 16.47 -44.92 2.38
N ASP A 467 15.19 -44.72 2.68
CA ASP A 467 14.37 -43.68 2.03
C ASP A 467 14.81 -42.27 2.46
N SER A 468 14.80 -41.36 1.50
CA SER A 468 15.05 -39.95 1.77
C SER A 468 13.82 -39.27 2.42
N ALA A 469 13.99 -38.10 3.03
CA ALA A 469 12.88 -37.32 3.58
C ALA A 469 11.77 -37.07 2.55
N SER A 470 12.17 -36.77 1.31
CA SER A 470 11.27 -36.57 0.18
C SER A 470 10.57 -37.87 -0.23
N ALA A 471 11.24 -39.02 -0.16
CA ALA A 471 10.62 -40.32 -0.42
C ALA A 471 9.60 -40.68 0.67
N VAL A 472 9.92 -40.43 1.94
CA VAL A 472 8.98 -40.63 3.06
C VAL A 472 7.78 -39.68 2.94
N ALA A 473 7.99 -38.40 2.62
CA ALA A 473 6.90 -37.46 2.34
C ALA A 473 6.02 -37.93 1.17
N THR A 474 6.63 -38.47 0.11
CA THR A 474 5.91 -39.08 -1.02
C THR A 474 5.06 -40.25 -0.56
N SER A 475 5.59 -41.13 0.29
CA SER A 475 4.85 -42.25 0.87
C SER A 475 3.68 -41.80 1.74
N MET A 476 3.84 -40.72 2.51
CA MET A 476 2.74 -40.12 3.28
C MET A 476 1.63 -39.60 2.37
N ALA A 477 1.99 -38.85 1.32
CA ALA A 477 1.03 -38.33 0.35
C ALA A 477 0.27 -39.48 -0.34
N ASN A 478 0.97 -40.52 -0.76
CA ASN A 478 0.37 -41.70 -1.37
C ASN A 478 -0.58 -42.42 -0.41
N ALA A 479 -0.20 -42.59 0.86
CA ALA A 479 -1.06 -43.23 1.86
C ALA A 479 -2.37 -42.43 2.07
N VAL A 480 -2.27 -41.10 2.17
CA VAL A 480 -3.44 -40.21 2.28
C VAL A 480 -4.32 -40.28 1.03
N ASN A 481 -3.75 -40.17 -0.17
CA ASN A 481 -4.50 -40.26 -1.43
C ASN A 481 -5.17 -41.63 -1.62
N ASN A 482 -4.52 -42.70 -1.17
CA ASN A 482 -5.11 -44.04 -1.19
C ASN A 482 -6.25 -44.18 -0.18
N ALA A 483 -6.14 -43.54 0.98
CA ALA A 483 -7.22 -43.52 1.97
C ALA A 483 -8.45 -42.77 1.46
N VAL A 484 -8.25 -41.67 0.71
CA VAL A 484 -9.31 -40.96 0.00
C VAL A 484 -9.96 -41.86 -1.07
N THR A 485 -9.14 -42.49 -1.91
CA THR A 485 -9.63 -43.39 -2.98
C THR A 485 -10.38 -44.60 -2.42
N ALA A 486 -9.97 -45.10 -1.25
CA ALA A 486 -10.62 -46.20 -0.53
C ALA A 486 -11.89 -45.75 0.25
N GLY A 487 -12.28 -44.47 0.17
CA GLY A 487 -13.42 -43.91 0.89
C GLY A 487 -13.25 -43.87 2.42
N SER A 488 -12.02 -44.06 2.91
CA SER A 488 -11.68 -43.98 4.33
C SER A 488 -11.52 -42.52 4.79
N LEU A 489 -11.12 -41.62 3.88
CA LEU A 489 -11.14 -40.18 4.06
C LEU A 489 -12.17 -39.55 3.12
N SER A 490 -12.86 -38.52 3.58
CA SER A 490 -13.76 -37.74 2.71
C SER A 490 -12.97 -36.81 1.80
N THR A 491 -13.37 -36.67 0.54
CA THR A 491 -12.81 -35.67 -0.40
C THR A 491 -13.33 -34.26 -0.13
N SER A 492 -13.83 -33.95 1.07
CA SER A 492 -14.42 -32.64 1.35
C SER A 492 -13.40 -31.49 1.28
N ILE A 493 -12.13 -31.80 0.98
CA ILE A 493 -11.08 -30.84 0.66
C ILE A 493 -10.47 -31.18 -0.73
N ARG A 494 -10.71 -30.28 -1.69
CA ARG A 494 -10.05 -30.03 -3.00
C ARG A 494 -10.69 -30.58 -4.28
N GLY A 495 -11.00 -29.62 -5.16
CA GLY A 495 -11.07 -29.76 -6.62
C GLY A 495 -9.69 -29.73 -7.31
N GLU A 496 -8.61 -30.04 -6.60
CA GLU A 496 -7.32 -30.36 -7.22
C GLU A 496 -6.72 -31.58 -6.53
N SER A 497 -6.46 -32.61 -7.34
CA SER A 497 -6.11 -33.98 -6.96
C SER A 497 -4.71 -34.15 -6.34
N SER A 498 -4.25 -33.23 -5.50
CA SER A 498 -2.89 -33.26 -4.95
C SER A 498 -2.78 -32.61 -3.58
N VAL A 499 -2.59 -33.43 -2.54
CA VAL A 499 -2.07 -32.99 -1.24
C VAL A 499 -0.60 -32.61 -1.44
N ALA A 500 -0.29 -31.31 -1.37
CA ALA A 500 1.09 -30.86 -1.34
C ALA A 500 1.66 -31.07 0.07
N ILE A 501 2.56 -32.04 0.20
CA ILE A 501 3.42 -32.21 1.38
C ILE A 501 4.75 -31.54 1.04
N LEU A 502 5.06 -30.40 1.67
CA LEU A 502 6.31 -29.66 1.52
C LEU A 502 7.44 -30.25 2.37
#